data_AF-R5IPV7-F1
#
_entry.id   AF-R5IPV7-F1
#
_cell.length_a   1.000
_cell.length_b   1.000
_cell.length_c   1.000
_cell.angle_alpha   90.00
_cell.angle_beta   90.00
_cell.angle_gamma   90.00
#
_symmetry.space_group_name_H-M   'P 1'
#
loop_
_entity.id
_entity.type
_entity.pdbx_description
1 polymer ?
#
loop_
_entity_poly.entity_id
_entity_poly.type
_entity_poly.pdbx_seq_one_letter_code
_entity_poly.pdbx_strand_id
1 'polypeptide(L)'
;MKISVQSLFEDYEENAVSLSRDADAERILEKTKAKLPGLKKRRPVGLVLIAAAAVAVLCGAAAIVHYASVRDGAGSYIMPDTLRYDEENKKTILVDTPFEWNNPISFDTEGRTKGKVCGMRLGWLPEGWGTGYTQTAYDVIAQRDAEQAQSLPQDERELVVYTYDLFAVQDVRKDYSVQCMSANTVAGCDFLCGGTRTEITKQGTIGPYDASWVETHWQHASPGSDAPEEWTTQMLLLYDPEKLCVVIISAGWDDAERIAANLEIVETSVDAPQPDLTNGRGFRWIGGVG
;
A
#
# COMPACT_ATOMS: atom_id res chain seq x y z
N MET A 1 3.53 -8.91 40.85
CA MET A 1 2.26 -8.73 40.11
C MET A 1 2.65 -8.34 38.69
N LYS A 2 2.61 -9.28 37.74
CA LYS A 2 2.94 -9.05 36.33
C LYS A 2 1.64 -8.67 35.62
N ILE A 3 1.57 -7.49 35.03
CA ILE A 3 0.46 -7.07 34.18
C ILE A 3 0.78 -7.57 32.77
N SER A 4 -0.15 -8.35 32.19
CA SER A 4 -0.03 -8.93 30.85
C SER A 4 -0.36 -7.87 29.80
N VAL A 5 0.43 -7.81 28.73
CA VAL A 5 0.26 -6.88 27.60
C VAL A 5 -1.06 -7.12 26.83
N GLN A 6 -1.71 -8.28 27.03
CA GLN A 6 -3.01 -8.58 26.45
C GLN A 6 -4.17 -7.73 27.01
N SER A 7 -4.09 -7.25 28.26
CA SER A 7 -5.18 -6.43 28.83
C SER A 7 -5.18 -4.98 28.35
N LEU A 8 -4.22 -4.59 27.51
CA LEU A 8 -4.14 -3.25 26.91
C LEU A 8 -4.85 -3.17 25.55
N PHE A 9 -5.23 -4.31 24.97
CA PHE A 9 -5.85 -4.37 23.64
C PHE A 9 -7.34 -4.76 23.66
N GLU A 10 -7.87 -5.30 24.76
CA GLU A 10 -9.30 -5.63 24.88
C GLU A 10 -10.21 -4.40 25.07
N ASP A 11 -9.69 -3.23 25.46
CA ASP A 11 -10.50 -2.00 25.64
C ASP A 11 -10.68 -1.17 24.35
N TYR A 12 -10.06 -1.57 23.22
CA TYR A 12 -10.09 -0.78 21.98
C TYR A 12 -11.19 -1.20 20.98
N GLU A 13 -11.86 -2.34 21.19
CA GLU A 13 -12.91 -2.81 20.26
C GLU A 13 -14.33 -2.33 20.59
N GLU A 14 -14.61 -1.78 21.78
CA GLU A 14 -15.98 -1.35 22.15
C GLU A 14 -16.33 0.13 21.88
N ASN A 15 -15.42 0.94 21.31
CA ASN A 15 -15.69 2.37 21.07
C ASN A 15 -15.42 2.87 19.64
N ALA A 16 -15.64 2.03 18.62
CA ALA A 16 -15.80 2.52 17.26
C ALA A 16 -17.14 3.28 17.13
N VAL A 17 -17.15 4.57 17.47
CA VAL A 17 -18.30 5.45 17.29
C VAL A 17 -18.24 6.04 15.89
N SER A 18 -19.24 5.76 15.05
CA SER A 18 -19.45 6.51 13.82
C SER A 18 -19.83 7.95 14.17
N LEU A 19 -18.97 8.89 13.79
CA LEU A 19 -19.12 10.31 14.12
C LEU A 19 -20.26 10.93 13.32
N SER A 20 -21.41 11.18 13.97
CA SER A 20 -22.41 12.13 13.49
C SER A 20 -22.26 13.44 14.27
N ARG A 21 -21.97 14.53 13.56
CA ARG A 21 -21.31 15.75 14.07
C ARG A 21 -22.00 16.51 15.21
N ASP A 22 -23.27 16.26 15.50
CA ASP A 22 -24.02 17.11 16.44
C ASP A 22 -24.43 16.40 17.75
N ALA A 23 -24.62 15.08 17.74
CA ALA A 23 -25.08 14.34 18.94
C ALA A 23 -23.96 14.07 19.96
N ASP A 24 -22.70 14.01 19.51
CA ASP A 24 -21.57 13.65 20.36
C ASP A 24 -20.97 14.83 21.12
N ALA A 25 -21.13 16.05 20.59
CA ALA A 25 -20.66 17.27 21.27
C ALA A 25 -21.43 17.50 22.58
N GLU A 26 -22.75 17.31 22.59
CA GLU A 26 -23.56 17.41 23.81
C GLU A 26 -23.26 16.30 24.81
N ARG A 27 -23.07 15.05 24.35
CA ARG A 27 -22.76 13.91 25.23
C ARG A 27 -21.39 14.06 25.92
N ILE A 28 -20.40 14.58 25.19
CA ILE A 28 -19.07 14.86 25.75
C ILE A 28 -19.10 16.08 26.67
N LEU A 29 -19.86 17.13 26.34
CA LEU A 29 -20.05 18.30 27.20
C LEU A 29 -20.73 17.93 28.53
N GLU A 30 -21.75 17.07 28.50
CA GLU A 30 -22.45 16.57 29.69
C GLU A 30 -21.52 15.72 30.58
N LYS A 31 -20.76 14.78 29.99
CA LYS A 31 -19.77 13.97 30.73
C LYS A 31 -18.66 14.84 31.34
N THR A 32 -18.26 15.91 30.66
CA THR A 32 -17.22 16.84 31.13
C THR A 32 -17.74 17.76 32.24
N LYS A 33 -19.00 18.22 32.16
CA LYS A 33 -19.67 18.94 33.26
C LYS A 33 -19.87 18.07 34.50
N ALA A 34 -20.22 16.80 34.33
CA ALA A 34 -20.42 15.86 35.44
C ALA A 34 -19.13 15.59 36.24
N LYS A 35 -17.96 15.66 35.59
CA LYS A 35 -16.65 15.47 36.23
C LYS A 35 -16.11 16.73 36.95
N LEU A 36 -16.79 17.89 36.85
CA LEU A 36 -16.36 19.15 37.47
C LEU A 36 -17.51 19.84 38.24
N PRO A 37 -17.93 19.31 39.40
CA PRO A 37 -18.90 19.97 40.25
C PRO A 37 -18.24 21.18 40.94
N GLY A 38 -18.63 22.40 40.56
CA GLY A 38 -18.32 23.61 41.34
C GLY A 38 -17.81 24.85 40.60
N LEU A 39 -17.67 24.83 39.28
CA LEU A 39 -17.24 26.03 38.53
C LEU A 39 -18.38 27.06 38.42
N LYS A 40 -18.42 28.00 39.37
CA LYS A 40 -19.25 29.21 39.30
C LYS A 40 -19.02 29.94 37.97
N LYS A 41 -20.12 30.16 37.23
CA LYS A 41 -20.22 30.91 35.97
C LYS A 41 -19.25 32.10 35.89
N ARG A 42 -18.10 31.93 35.25
CA ARG A 42 -17.35 33.03 34.63
C ARG A 42 -17.31 32.78 33.12
N ARG A 43 -18.12 33.56 32.41
CA ARG A 43 -18.36 33.50 30.96
C ARG A 43 -17.10 33.46 30.05
N PRO A 44 -15.91 34.01 30.41
CA PRO A 44 -14.76 33.91 29.51
C PRO A 44 -14.01 32.57 29.57
N VAL A 45 -14.14 31.78 30.64
CA VAL A 45 -13.36 30.53 30.81
C VAL A 45 -13.97 29.39 30.00
N GLY A 46 -15.30 29.36 29.85
CA GLY A 46 -15.98 28.35 29.03
C GLY A 46 -15.64 28.45 27.54
N LEU A 47 -15.47 29.66 27.01
CA LEU A 47 -15.11 29.90 25.61
C LEU A 47 -13.68 29.48 25.28
N VAL A 48 -12.75 29.72 26.21
CA VAL A 48 -11.34 29.27 26.09
C VAL A 48 -11.23 27.76 26.20
N LEU A 49 -12.03 27.11 27.06
CA LEU A 49 -12.05 25.65 27.17
C LEU A 49 -12.71 24.96 25.97
N ILE A 50 -13.74 25.55 25.37
CA ILE A 50 -14.34 25.04 24.12
C ILE A 50 -13.35 25.16 22.96
N ALA A 51 -12.60 26.27 22.88
CA ALA A 51 -11.55 26.43 21.87
C ALA A 51 -10.40 25.44 22.08
N ALA A 52 -9.95 25.21 23.32
CA ALA A 52 -8.89 24.25 23.63
C ALA A 52 -9.33 22.79 23.41
N ALA A 53 -10.59 22.45 23.69
CA ALA A 53 -11.15 21.13 23.39
C ALA A 53 -11.33 20.92 21.88
N ALA A 54 -11.74 21.94 21.13
CA ALA A 54 -11.80 21.86 19.66
C ALA A 54 -10.40 21.69 19.04
N VAL A 55 -9.38 22.40 19.56
CA VAL A 55 -7.98 22.25 19.14
C VAL A 55 -7.41 20.90 19.57
N ALA A 56 -7.76 20.37 20.75
CA ALA A 56 -7.34 19.03 21.17
C ALA A 56 -8.11 17.90 20.44
N VAL A 57 -9.31 18.14 19.95
CA VAL A 57 -10.02 17.22 19.04
C VAL A 57 -9.44 17.32 17.63
N LEU A 58 -8.98 18.49 17.19
CA LEU A 58 -8.25 18.68 15.93
C LEU A 58 -6.79 18.21 15.97
N CYS A 59 -6.13 18.22 17.13
CA CYS A 59 -4.75 17.76 17.32
C CYS A 59 -4.66 16.34 17.92
N GLY A 60 -5.73 15.82 18.52
CA GLY A 60 -5.81 14.51 19.16
C GLY A 60 -6.65 13.50 18.37
N ALA A 61 -7.44 13.95 17.38
CA ALA A 61 -7.60 13.17 16.17
C ALA A 61 -6.27 13.33 15.41
N ALA A 62 -5.29 12.47 15.69
CA ALA A 62 -4.33 12.17 14.65
C ALA A 62 -5.20 11.83 13.44
N ALA A 63 -5.20 12.70 12.42
CA ALA A 63 -5.71 12.30 11.14
C ALA A 63 -4.97 10.99 10.86
N ILE A 64 -5.69 9.86 10.87
CA ILE A 64 -5.15 8.66 10.27
C ILE A 64 -5.09 9.08 8.80
N VAL A 65 -3.94 9.62 8.42
CA VAL A 65 -3.68 9.98 7.04
C VAL A 65 -3.65 8.63 6.34
N HIS A 66 -4.75 8.31 5.68
CA HIS A 66 -4.83 7.13 4.83
C HIS A 66 -3.93 7.40 3.63
N TYR A 67 -2.67 6.98 3.71
CA TYR A 67 -1.65 7.20 2.69
C TYR A 67 -1.87 6.33 1.45
N ALA A 68 -2.58 5.21 1.61
CA ALA A 68 -3.13 4.43 0.51
C ALA A 68 -4.65 4.40 0.61
N SER A 69 -5.32 4.44 -0.54
CA SER A 69 -6.77 4.34 -0.64
C SER A 69 -7.17 3.36 -1.74
N VAL A 70 -8.17 2.52 -1.47
CA VAL A 70 -8.89 1.80 -2.52
C VAL A 70 -9.96 2.75 -3.07
N ARG A 71 -9.95 2.99 -4.37
CA ARG A 71 -10.99 3.82 -5.00
C ARG A 71 -12.27 3.00 -5.17
N ASP A 72 -13.40 3.58 -4.80
CA ASP A 72 -14.71 3.01 -5.12
C ASP A 72 -15.00 3.15 -6.62
N GLY A 73 -15.40 2.03 -7.25
CA GLY A 73 -15.79 1.99 -8.66
C GLY A 73 -14.65 1.64 -9.63
N ALA A 74 -14.99 1.65 -10.92
CA ALA A 74 -14.09 1.32 -12.01
C ALA A 74 -13.19 2.51 -12.38
N GLY A 75 -11.87 2.28 -12.42
CA GLY A 75 -10.93 3.13 -13.14
C GLY A 75 -10.86 2.71 -14.61
N SER A 76 -10.69 3.68 -15.51
CA SER A 76 -10.46 3.43 -16.93
C SER A 76 -8.97 3.56 -17.24
N TYR A 77 -8.41 2.56 -17.92
CA TYR A 77 -6.98 2.45 -18.20
C TYR A 77 -6.76 2.10 -19.67
N ILE A 78 -5.54 2.36 -20.16
CA ILE A 78 -5.12 1.98 -21.51
C ILE A 78 -3.99 0.97 -21.37
N MET A 79 -4.20 -0.24 -21.87
CA MET A 79 -3.16 -1.25 -22.01
C MET A 79 -2.40 -0.99 -23.32
N PRO A 80 -1.14 -0.54 -23.25
CA PRO A 80 -0.36 -0.26 -24.46
C PRO A 80 0.02 -1.56 -25.16
N ASP A 81 0.28 -1.47 -26.47
CA ASP A 81 0.91 -2.54 -27.25
C ASP A 81 0.20 -3.91 -27.17
N THR A 82 -1.13 -3.91 -27.11
CA THR A 82 -1.90 -5.15 -27.15
C THR A 82 -1.85 -5.72 -28.56
N LEU A 83 -1.46 -6.99 -28.69
CA LEU A 83 -1.47 -7.69 -29.97
C LEU A 83 -2.91 -7.94 -30.42
N ARG A 84 -3.30 -7.33 -31.54
CA ARG A 84 -4.59 -7.55 -32.18
C ARG A 84 -4.37 -8.05 -33.60
N TYR A 85 -5.11 -9.10 -33.97
CA TYR A 85 -5.15 -9.53 -35.36
C TYR A 85 -6.09 -8.62 -36.15
N ASP A 86 -5.53 -7.95 -37.15
CA ASP A 86 -6.26 -7.16 -38.13
C ASP A 86 -6.75 -8.11 -39.24
N GLU A 87 -8.04 -8.45 -39.19
CA GLU A 87 -8.63 -9.37 -40.17
C GLU A 87 -8.65 -8.82 -41.59
N GLU A 88 -8.68 -7.50 -41.78
CA GLU A 88 -8.74 -6.86 -43.10
C GLU A 88 -7.37 -6.95 -43.78
N ASN A 89 -6.31 -6.61 -43.04
CA ASN A 89 -4.95 -6.60 -43.56
C ASN A 89 -4.18 -7.91 -43.31
N LYS A 90 -4.84 -8.92 -42.71
CA LYS A 90 -4.29 -10.25 -42.38
C LYS A 90 -2.94 -10.18 -41.64
N LYS A 91 -2.78 -9.21 -40.73
CA LYS A 91 -1.55 -8.96 -39.98
C LYS A 91 -1.83 -8.74 -38.51
N THR A 92 -0.84 -9.03 -37.67
CA THR A 92 -0.89 -8.63 -36.25
C THR A 92 -0.41 -7.19 -36.12
N ILE A 93 -1.18 -6.37 -35.43
CA ILE A 93 -0.84 -4.98 -35.10
C ILE A 93 -0.80 -4.81 -33.58
N LEU A 94 -0.03 -3.83 -33.12
CA LEU A 94 -0.06 -3.35 -31.75
C LEU A 94 -1.09 -2.23 -31.66
N VAL A 95 -2.00 -2.35 -30.70
CA VAL A 95 -3.03 -1.33 -30.44
C VAL A 95 -3.14 -1.08 -28.95
N ASP A 96 -3.34 0.18 -28.62
CA ASP A 96 -3.69 0.62 -27.27
C ASP A 96 -5.14 0.20 -26.99
N THR A 97 -5.33 -0.66 -25.99
CA THR A 97 -6.64 -1.24 -25.67
C THR A 97 -7.17 -0.66 -24.36
N PRO A 98 -8.29 0.09 -24.38
CA PRO A 98 -8.90 0.57 -23.16
C PRO A 98 -9.53 -0.60 -22.39
N PHE A 99 -9.44 -0.54 -21.06
CA PHE A 99 -10.12 -1.46 -20.15
C PHE A 99 -10.55 -0.76 -18.87
N GLU A 100 -11.46 -1.39 -18.14
CA GLU A 100 -11.92 -0.94 -16.83
C GLU A 100 -11.44 -1.90 -15.75
N TRP A 101 -11.08 -1.36 -14.58
CA TRP A 101 -10.72 -2.17 -13.42
C TRP A 101 -11.28 -1.59 -12.13
N ASN A 102 -11.85 -2.46 -11.29
CA ASN A 102 -12.45 -2.07 -10.03
C ASN A 102 -11.43 -2.03 -8.90
N ASN A 103 -11.69 -1.17 -7.92
CA ASN A 103 -10.94 -1.11 -6.66
C ASN A 103 -9.42 -0.94 -6.83
N PRO A 104 -8.96 0.00 -7.68
CA PRO A 104 -7.53 0.30 -7.76
C PRO A 104 -7.05 0.90 -6.44
N ILE A 105 -5.80 0.60 -6.08
CA ILE A 105 -5.11 1.23 -4.96
C ILE A 105 -4.30 2.43 -5.49
N SER A 106 -4.45 3.58 -4.83
CA SER A 106 -3.64 4.77 -5.10
C SER A 106 -2.98 5.25 -3.81
N PHE A 107 -1.83 5.91 -3.93
CA PHE A 107 -1.16 6.57 -2.82
C PHE A 107 -1.35 8.08 -2.89
N ASP A 108 -1.54 8.71 -1.74
CA ASP A 108 -1.51 10.17 -1.63
C ASP A 108 -0.06 10.65 -1.70
N THR A 109 0.28 11.30 -2.81
CA THR A 109 1.61 11.87 -3.01
C THR A 109 1.66 13.36 -2.70
N GLU A 110 0.56 13.96 -2.23
CA GLU A 110 0.44 15.40 -1.99
C GLU A 110 0.81 16.24 -3.24
N GLY A 111 0.57 15.68 -4.43
CA GLY A 111 0.92 16.30 -5.72
C GLY A 111 2.40 16.19 -6.09
N ARG A 112 3.23 15.50 -5.31
CA ARG A 112 4.63 15.24 -5.65
C ARG A 112 4.72 14.17 -6.72
N THR A 113 5.63 14.39 -7.68
CA THR A 113 5.87 13.50 -8.84
C THR A 113 7.35 13.19 -9.07
N LYS A 114 8.24 13.85 -8.32
CA LYS A 114 9.70 13.72 -8.44
C LYS A 114 10.26 12.92 -7.27
N GLY A 115 11.19 12.03 -7.56
CA GLY A 115 11.95 11.26 -6.58
C GLY A 115 13.08 10.51 -7.28
N LYS A 116 13.78 9.66 -6.54
CA LYS A 116 14.86 8.82 -7.09
C LYS A 116 14.36 7.42 -7.46
N VAL A 117 15.18 6.68 -8.18
CA VAL A 117 14.97 5.24 -8.32
C VAL A 117 15.15 4.62 -6.93
N CYS A 118 14.12 3.92 -6.47
CA CYS A 118 14.07 3.24 -5.18
C CYS A 118 14.46 1.77 -5.32
N GLY A 119 15.13 1.25 -4.31
CA GLY A 119 15.33 -0.18 -4.09
C GLY A 119 15.23 -0.49 -2.60
N MET A 120 15.62 -1.70 -2.23
CA MET A 120 15.55 -2.16 -0.85
C MET A 120 16.79 -2.96 -0.46
N ARG A 121 17.17 -2.83 0.81
CA ARG A 121 18.07 -3.77 1.48
C ARG A 121 17.22 -4.77 2.24
N LEU A 122 17.41 -6.05 1.94
CA LEU A 122 16.69 -7.15 2.55
C LEU A 122 17.56 -7.76 3.65
N GLY A 123 17.11 -7.68 4.90
CA GLY A 123 17.76 -8.30 6.05
C GLY A 123 17.23 -9.71 6.36
N TRP A 124 16.05 -10.06 5.84
CA TRP A 124 15.48 -11.39 5.98
C TRP A 124 14.53 -11.71 4.82
N LEU A 125 14.61 -12.95 4.32
CA LEU A 125 13.64 -13.58 3.43
C LEU A 125 13.42 -15.03 3.90
N PRO A 126 12.26 -15.64 3.61
CA PRO A 126 12.10 -17.09 3.74
C PRO A 126 13.19 -17.82 2.94
N GLU A 127 13.68 -18.94 3.45
CA GLU A 127 14.63 -19.78 2.71
C GLU A 127 13.93 -20.38 1.49
N GLY A 128 14.16 -19.75 0.34
CA GLY A 128 13.62 -20.16 -0.94
C GLY A 128 14.31 -21.40 -1.50
N TRP A 129 13.69 -22.01 -2.49
CA TRP A 129 14.22 -23.16 -3.22
C TRP A 129 15.28 -22.75 -4.27
N GLY A 130 15.58 -21.45 -4.41
CA GLY A 130 16.59 -20.94 -5.33
C GLY A 130 16.16 -20.96 -6.79
N THR A 131 14.86 -21.16 -7.05
CA THR A 131 14.26 -21.11 -8.40
C THR A 131 13.77 -19.72 -8.78
N GLY A 132 13.86 -18.79 -7.82
CA GLY A 132 13.41 -17.42 -7.94
C GLY A 132 14.20 -16.55 -8.91
N TYR A 133 13.80 -15.29 -8.95
CA TYR A 133 14.49 -14.24 -9.70
C TYR A 133 14.69 -13.04 -8.80
N THR A 134 15.82 -12.36 -8.96
CA THR A 134 16.09 -11.09 -8.30
C THR A 134 16.57 -10.09 -9.35
N GLN A 135 16.00 -8.90 -9.31
CA GLN A 135 16.37 -7.75 -10.11
C GLN A 135 16.83 -6.63 -9.20
N THR A 136 17.90 -5.96 -9.61
CA THR A 136 18.54 -4.89 -8.84
C THR A 136 18.27 -3.51 -9.44
N ALA A 137 18.64 -2.45 -8.72
CA ALA A 137 18.58 -1.09 -9.22
C ALA A 137 19.50 -0.91 -10.45
N TYR A 138 20.64 -1.59 -10.49
CA TYR A 138 21.50 -1.62 -11.67
C TYR A 138 20.75 -2.12 -12.90
N ASP A 139 20.05 -3.25 -12.80
CA ASP A 139 19.33 -3.86 -13.94
C ASP A 139 18.23 -2.93 -14.47
N VAL A 140 17.48 -2.31 -13.57
CA VAL A 140 16.35 -1.42 -13.89
C VAL A 140 16.80 -0.08 -14.47
N ILE A 141 17.98 0.40 -14.08
CA ILE A 141 18.57 1.61 -14.65
C ILE A 141 19.24 1.27 -16.00
N ALA A 142 19.95 0.15 -16.11
CA ALA A 142 20.67 -0.26 -17.31
C ALA A 142 19.76 -0.50 -18.52
N GLN A 143 18.50 -0.91 -18.30
CA GLN A 143 17.49 -1.04 -19.35
C GLN A 143 17.18 0.30 -20.06
N ARG A 144 17.40 1.42 -19.37
CA ARG A 144 17.13 2.78 -19.87
C ARG A 144 18.42 3.49 -20.25
N ASP A 145 19.42 3.38 -19.40
CA ASP A 145 20.73 4.01 -19.56
C ASP A 145 21.83 3.16 -18.91
N ALA A 146 22.58 2.45 -19.76
CA ALA A 146 23.66 1.57 -19.32
C ALA A 146 24.87 2.33 -18.75
N GLU A 147 25.17 3.53 -19.25
CA GLU A 147 26.29 4.34 -18.74
C GLU A 147 25.97 4.87 -17.35
N GLN A 148 24.75 5.36 -17.15
CA GLN A 148 24.27 5.81 -15.85
C GLN A 148 24.27 4.65 -14.83
N ALA A 149 23.80 3.46 -15.21
CA ALA A 149 23.87 2.28 -14.34
C ALA A 149 25.31 1.92 -13.94
N GLN A 150 26.26 2.03 -14.88
CA GLN A 150 27.69 1.81 -14.60
C GLN A 150 28.34 2.91 -13.76
N SER A 151 27.71 4.07 -13.58
CA SER A 151 28.20 5.15 -12.72
C SER A 151 27.75 5.01 -11.26
N LEU A 152 26.78 4.12 -10.98
CA LEU A 152 26.26 3.91 -9.63
C LEU A 152 27.36 3.40 -8.67
N PRO A 153 27.37 3.86 -7.40
CA PRO A 153 28.09 3.21 -6.32
C PRO A 153 27.71 1.74 -6.17
N GLN A 154 28.64 0.88 -5.74
CA GLN A 154 28.39 -0.56 -5.63
C GLN A 154 27.21 -0.89 -4.71
N ASP A 155 27.09 -0.19 -3.59
CA ASP A 155 26.01 -0.37 -2.62
C ASP A 155 24.63 0.07 -3.14
N GLU A 156 24.58 0.98 -4.13
CA GLU A 156 23.35 1.32 -4.85
C GLU A 156 23.02 0.30 -5.94
N ARG A 157 24.04 -0.26 -6.62
CA ARG A 157 23.83 -1.29 -7.66
C ARG A 157 23.15 -2.53 -7.13
N GLU A 158 23.50 -2.93 -5.91
CA GLU A 158 23.01 -4.15 -5.27
C GLU A 158 21.66 -4.00 -4.59
N LEU A 159 21.09 -2.78 -4.54
CA LEU A 159 19.74 -2.59 -4.02
C LEU A 159 18.75 -3.42 -4.81
N VAL A 160 17.95 -4.22 -4.11
CA VAL A 160 16.95 -5.07 -4.75
C VAL A 160 15.78 -4.20 -5.18
N VAL A 161 15.29 -4.36 -6.40
CA VAL A 161 14.05 -3.70 -6.86
C VAL A 161 12.91 -4.70 -6.93
N TYR A 162 13.20 -5.95 -7.28
CA TYR A 162 12.22 -7.02 -7.31
C TYR A 162 12.88 -8.34 -6.95
N THR A 163 12.22 -9.15 -6.15
CA THR A 163 12.61 -10.54 -5.91
C THR A 163 11.38 -11.40 -5.71
N TYR A 164 11.43 -12.65 -6.18
CA TYR A 164 10.42 -13.66 -5.86
C TYR A 164 11.09 -15.03 -5.71
N ASP A 165 10.52 -15.89 -4.87
CA ASP A 165 10.90 -17.31 -4.82
C ASP A 165 9.75 -18.17 -4.28
N LEU A 166 9.94 -19.48 -4.37
CA LEU A 166 9.08 -20.52 -3.82
C LEU A 166 9.75 -21.14 -2.60
N PHE A 167 8.98 -21.52 -1.60
CA PHE A 167 9.47 -22.17 -0.38
C PHE A 167 8.44 -23.15 0.17
N ALA A 168 8.79 -23.91 1.21
CA ALA A 168 7.86 -24.82 1.87
C ALA A 168 7.72 -24.51 3.35
N VAL A 169 6.47 -24.56 3.83
CA VAL A 169 6.13 -24.53 5.25
C VAL A 169 5.33 -25.77 5.56
N GLN A 170 5.86 -26.68 6.38
CA GLN A 170 5.19 -27.93 6.75
C GLN A 170 4.68 -28.73 5.53
N ASP A 171 5.55 -28.92 4.53
CA ASP A 171 5.25 -29.60 3.25
C ASP A 171 4.22 -28.90 2.34
N VAL A 172 3.77 -27.70 2.70
CA VAL A 172 2.93 -26.86 1.83
C VAL A 172 3.81 -25.89 1.06
N ARG A 173 3.72 -25.94 -0.27
CA ARG A 173 4.40 -24.97 -1.16
C ARG A 173 3.77 -23.60 -0.98
N LYS A 174 4.61 -22.61 -0.69
CA LYS A 174 4.30 -21.19 -0.63
C LYS A 174 5.21 -20.42 -1.57
N ASP A 175 4.83 -19.20 -1.85
CA ASP A 175 5.58 -18.24 -2.65
C ASP A 175 5.63 -16.90 -1.93
N TYR A 176 6.67 -16.12 -2.24
CA TYR A 176 6.71 -14.72 -1.88
C TYR A 176 7.22 -13.90 -3.06
N SER A 177 6.79 -12.65 -3.12
CA SER A 177 7.43 -11.61 -3.92
C SER A 177 7.57 -10.33 -3.14
N VAL A 178 8.65 -9.60 -3.39
CA VAL A 178 8.88 -8.26 -2.84
C VAL A 178 9.27 -7.34 -3.99
N GLN A 179 8.58 -6.22 -4.13
CA GLN A 179 8.80 -5.27 -5.21
C GLN A 179 8.83 -3.84 -4.70
N CYS A 180 9.90 -3.11 -5.00
CA CYS A 180 10.03 -1.69 -4.71
C CYS A 180 9.67 -0.85 -5.95
N MET A 181 8.79 0.12 -5.79
CA MET A 181 8.32 1.03 -6.83
C MET A 181 8.79 2.44 -6.51
N SER A 182 9.28 3.12 -7.55
CA SER A 182 9.82 4.49 -7.45
C SER A 182 8.76 5.55 -7.68
N ALA A 183 9.10 6.82 -7.40
CA ALA A 183 8.19 7.96 -7.45
C ALA A 183 7.39 8.08 -8.77
N ASN A 184 7.99 7.75 -9.91
CA ASN A 184 7.33 7.77 -11.21
C ASN A 184 6.14 6.80 -11.27
N THR A 185 6.24 5.66 -10.61
CA THR A 185 5.18 4.67 -10.53
C THR A 185 4.19 5.03 -9.43
N VAL A 186 4.67 5.43 -8.25
CA VAL A 186 3.81 5.78 -7.11
C VAL A 186 2.90 6.97 -7.41
N ALA A 187 3.44 8.01 -8.05
CA ALA A 187 2.69 9.19 -8.46
C ALA A 187 1.95 8.99 -9.80
N GLY A 188 2.48 8.14 -10.68
CA GLY A 188 2.00 7.99 -12.05
C GLY A 188 0.97 6.89 -12.26
N CYS A 189 0.86 5.91 -11.37
CA CYS A 189 0.07 4.71 -11.60
C CYS A 189 -0.89 4.41 -10.46
N ASP A 190 -2.07 3.92 -10.82
CA ASP A 190 -2.90 3.14 -9.91
C ASP A 190 -2.38 1.69 -9.85
N PHE A 191 -2.52 1.06 -8.69
CA PHE A 191 -2.04 -0.29 -8.43
C PHE A 191 -3.24 -1.24 -8.49
N LEU A 192 -3.22 -2.11 -9.49
CA LEU A 192 -4.29 -3.06 -9.76
C LEU A 192 -3.89 -4.41 -9.18
N CYS A 193 -4.70 -4.90 -8.26
CA CYS A 193 -4.62 -6.27 -7.79
C CYS A 193 -5.51 -7.15 -8.66
N GLY A 194 -5.20 -8.45 -8.76
CA GLY A 194 -6.07 -9.42 -9.41
C GLY A 194 -7.41 -9.62 -8.67
N GLY A 195 -8.11 -10.71 -8.99
CA GLY A 195 -9.35 -11.06 -8.31
C GLY A 195 -10.56 -10.19 -8.65
N THR A 196 -11.65 -10.44 -7.92
CA THR A 196 -12.96 -9.82 -8.12
C THR A 196 -13.18 -8.61 -7.22
N ARG A 197 -12.47 -8.55 -6.09
CA ARG A 197 -12.55 -7.46 -5.11
C ARG A 197 -11.21 -7.32 -4.39
N THR A 198 -10.82 -6.07 -4.15
CA THR A 198 -9.64 -5.73 -3.35
C THR A 198 -10.01 -4.74 -2.26
N GLU A 199 -9.48 -4.95 -1.07
CA GLU A 199 -9.71 -4.10 0.10
C GLU A 199 -8.45 -3.92 0.94
N ILE A 200 -8.33 -2.75 1.56
CA ILE A 200 -7.34 -2.51 2.61
C ILE A 200 -8.02 -2.88 3.93
N THR A 201 -7.60 -3.98 4.55
CA THR A 201 -8.19 -4.52 5.78
C THR A 201 -7.67 -3.82 7.03
N LYS A 202 -6.45 -3.28 6.96
CA LYS A 202 -5.78 -2.59 8.07
C LYS A 202 -4.76 -1.59 7.54
N GLN A 203 -4.58 -0.48 8.26
CA GLN A 203 -3.48 0.47 8.06
C GLN A 203 -2.81 0.78 9.40
N GLY A 204 -1.51 1.10 9.34
CA GLY A 204 -0.68 1.36 10.50
C GLY A 204 0.74 1.67 10.09
N THR A 205 1.71 1.32 10.92
CA THR A 205 3.13 1.51 10.63
C THR A 205 3.94 0.25 10.92
N ILE A 206 5.00 0.04 10.14
CA ILE A 206 6.03 -0.97 10.41
C ILE A 206 7.39 -0.27 10.29
N GLY A 207 8.07 -0.12 11.43
CA GLY A 207 9.28 0.69 11.48
C GLY A 207 8.99 2.15 11.10
N PRO A 208 9.75 2.75 10.17
CA PRO A 208 9.51 4.12 9.70
C PRO A 208 8.45 4.23 8.59
N TYR A 209 7.88 3.11 8.12
CA TYR A 209 6.98 3.10 6.97
C TYR A 209 5.52 3.05 7.37
N ASP A 210 4.71 3.73 6.57
CA ASP A 210 3.27 3.58 6.56
C ASP A 210 2.90 2.23 5.92
N ALA A 211 2.08 1.40 6.58
CA ALA A 211 1.90 -0.01 6.24
C ALA A 211 0.43 -0.40 6.01
N SER A 212 0.03 -0.76 4.78
CA SER A 212 -1.34 -1.21 4.46
C SER A 212 -1.41 -2.71 4.23
N TRP A 213 -2.30 -3.40 4.95
CA TRP A 213 -2.62 -4.81 4.72
C TRP A 213 -3.76 -4.87 3.70
N VAL A 214 -3.51 -5.55 2.59
CA VAL A 214 -4.41 -5.66 1.44
C VAL A 214 -4.83 -7.12 1.25
N GLU A 215 -6.13 -7.36 1.15
CA GLU A 215 -6.68 -8.64 0.74
C GLU A 215 -7.35 -8.52 -0.62
N THR A 216 -7.09 -9.52 -1.46
CA THR A 216 -7.72 -9.67 -2.76
C THR A 216 -8.51 -10.96 -2.79
N HIS A 217 -9.80 -10.85 -3.12
CA HIS A 217 -10.76 -11.95 -3.14
C HIS A 217 -10.94 -12.47 -4.56
N TRP A 218 -10.73 -13.76 -4.74
CA TRP A 218 -10.84 -14.47 -6.00
C TRP A 218 -12.04 -15.38 -5.99
N GLN A 219 -12.67 -15.55 -7.15
CA GLN A 219 -13.78 -16.46 -7.31
C GLN A 219 -13.51 -17.35 -8.52
N HIS A 220 -13.58 -18.67 -8.32
CA HIS A 220 -13.52 -19.65 -9.40
C HIS A 220 -14.86 -20.37 -9.51
N ALA A 221 -15.44 -20.34 -10.72
CA ALA A 221 -16.59 -21.16 -11.04
C ALA A 221 -16.13 -22.60 -11.30
N SER A 222 -16.34 -23.49 -10.35
CA SER A 222 -16.04 -24.92 -10.53
C SER A 222 -17.15 -25.59 -11.35
N PRO A 223 -16.83 -26.29 -12.46
CA PRO A 223 -17.84 -26.97 -13.27
C PRO A 223 -18.67 -27.95 -12.43
N GLY A 224 -19.99 -27.72 -12.36
CA GLY A 224 -20.92 -28.57 -11.59
C GLY A 224 -21.14 -28.17 -10.12
N SER A 225 -20.60 -27.03 -9.67
CA SER A 225 -20.93 -26.41 -8.39
C SER A 225 -21.83 -25.20 -8.60
N ASP A 226 -22.90 -25.08 -7.80
CA ASP A 226 -23.78 -23.91 -7.78
C ASP A 226 -23.21 -22.74 -6.95
N ALA A 227 -22.10 -22.97 -6.22
CA ALA A 227 -21.39 -21.96 -5.45
C ALA A 227 -19.94 -21.82 -5.97
N PRO A 228 -19.49 -20.59 -6.33
CA PRO A 228 -18.10 -20.36 -6.67
C PRO A 228 -17.20 -20.58 -5.45
N GLU A 229 -16.02 -21.16 -5.67
CA GLU A 229 -14.99 -21.25 -4.64
C GLU A 229 -14.33 -19.89 -4.47
N GLU A 230 -14.28 -19.40 -3.23
CA GLU A 230 -13.68 -18.11 -2.89
C GLU A 230 -12.39 -18.32 -2.09
N TRP A 231 -11.32 -17.67 -2.50
CA TRP A 231 -10.07 -17.63 -1.76
C TRP A 231 -9.48 -16.22 -1.76
N THR A 232 -8.60 -15.98 -0.78
CA THR A 232 -7.97 -14.67 -0.59
C THR A 232 -6.46 -14.76 -0.77
N THR A 233 -5.89 -13.77 -1.46
CA THR A 233 -4.44 -13.53 -1.49
C THR A 233 -4.10 -12.30 -0.66
N GLN A 234 -2.96 -12.34 0.01
CA GLN A 234 -2.53 -11.32 0.97
C GLN A 234 -1.34 -10.53 0.44
N MET A 235 -1.35 -9.22 0.69
CA MET A 235 -0.25 -8.32 0.35
C MET A 235 -0.07 -7.24 1.42
N LEU A 236 1.18 -6.90 1.70
CA LEU A 236 1.54 -5.79 2.59
C LEU A 236 2.22 -4.70 1.76
N LEU A 237 1.70 -3.47 1.85
CA LEU A 237 2.25 -2.30 1.18
C LEU A 237 2.94 -1.40 2.19
N LEU A 238 4.23 -1.14 2.02
CA LEU A 238 5.01 -0.18 2.81
C LEU A 238 5.25 1.08 1.99
N TYR A 239 4.82 2.22 2.50
CA TYR A 239 5.02 3.52 1.86
C TYR A 239 5.99 4.37 2.66
N ASP A 240 6.98 4.91 1.96
CA ASP A 240 7.86 5.96 2.46
C ASP A 240 7.45 7.29 1.80
N PRO A 241 6.69 8.16 2.50
CA PRO A 241 6.23 9.42 1.94
C PRO A 241 7.38 10.39 1.67
N GLU A 242 8.49 10.32 2.41
CA GLU A 242 9.63 11.20 2.20
C GLU A 242 10.31 10.89 0.86
N LYS A 243 10.50 9.60 0.56
CA LYS A 243 11.16 9.12 -0.66
C LYS A 243 10.21 8.91 -1.85
N LEU A 244 8.88 8.91 -1.62
CA LEU A 244 7.85 8.50 -2.59
C LEU A 244 8.11 7.10 -3.17
N CYS A 245 8.50 6.18 -2.30
CA CYS A 245 8.72 4.78 -2.65
C CYS A 245 7.63 3.91 -2.02
N VAL A 246 7.19 2.89 -2.74
CA VAL A 246 6.27 1.88 -2.21
C VAL A 246 6.93 0.51 -2.36
N VAL A 247 6.97 -0.28 -1.30
CA VAL A 247 7.30 -1.70 -1.36
C VAL A 247 6.02 -2.51 -1.25
N ILE A 248 5.80 -3.41 -2.22
CA ILE A 248 4.75 -4.42 -2.18
C ILE A 248 5.37 -5.75 -1.78
N ILE A 249 4.85 -6.37 -0.72
CA ILE A 249 5.23 -7.72 -0.28
C ILE A 249 4.00 -8.62 -0.48
N SER A 250 4.08 -9.55 -1.43
CA SER A 250 3.05 -10.59 -1.62
C SER A 250 3.52 -11.85 -0.91
N ALA A 251 2.93 -12.14 0.24
CA ALA A 251 3.19 -13.34 1.05
C ALA A 251 2.05 -13.46 2.09
N GLY A 252 1.98 -14.60 2.78
CA GLY A 252 1.13 -14.71 3.97
C GLY A 252 1.54 -13.71 5.06
N TRP A 253 0.60 -13.28 5.91
CA TRP A 253 0.81 -12.17 6.85
C TRP A 253 2.07 -12.28 7.70
N ASP A 254 2.32 -13.43 8.34
CA ASP A 254 3.49 -13.62 9.20
C ASP A 254 4.81 -13.42 8.44
N ASP A 255 4.90 -13.95 7.22
CA ASP A 255 6.09 -13.83 6.38
C ASP A 255 6.22 -12.39 5.85
N ALA A 256 5.12 -11.77 5.43
CA ALA A 256 5.09 -10.40 4.94
C ALA A 256 5.55 -9.38 5.99
N GLU A 257 5.00 -9.47 7.21
CA GLU A 257 5.38 -8.60 8.33
C GLU A 257 6.84 -8.81 8.75
N ARG A 258 7.33 -10.05 8.69
CA ARG A 258 8.73 -10.35 9.03
C ARG A 258 9.71 -9.84 7.97
N ILE A 259 9.36 -9.94 6.68
CA ILE A 259 10.11 -9.29 5.59
C ILE A 259 10.14 -7.78 5.84
N ALA A 260 8.97 -7.16 6.07
CA ALA A 260 8.84 -5.73 6.30
C ALA A 260 9.69 -5.23 7.48
N ALA A 261 9.68 -5.96 8.60
CA ALA A 261 10.45 -5.59 9.79
C ALA A 261 11.98 -5.66 9.60
N ASN A 262 12.46 -6.36 8.57
CA ASN A 262 13.89 -6.53 8.27
C ASN A 262 14.27 -5.87 6.94
N LEU A 263 13.44 -4.99 6.41
CA LEU A 263 13.65 -4.31 5.13
C LEU A 263 13.98 -2.83 5.35
N GLU A 264 14.89 -2.31 4.54
CA GLU A 264 15.15 -0.87 4.42
C GLU A 264 14.84 -0.38 3.00
N ILE A 265 14.01 0.66 2.86
CA ILE A 265 13.76 1.35 1.59
C ILE A 265 14.85 2.39 1.38
N VAL A 266 15.51 2.33 0.23
CA VAL A 266 16.69 3.16 -0.09
C VAL A 266 16.51 3.81 -1.46
N GLU A 267 16.82 5.09 -1.55
CA GLU A 267 16.92 5.81 -2.82
C GLU A 267 18.34 5.69 -3.38
N THR A 268 18.43 5.53 -4.70
CA THR A 268 19.68 5.70 -5.44
C THR A 268 19.98 7.17 -5.69
N SER A 269 21.17 7.46 -6.20
CA SER A 269 21.56 8.77 -6.72
C SER A 269 20.83 9.17 -8.02
N VAL A 270 20.20 8.22 -8.71
CA VAL A 270 19.59 8.40 -10.04
C VAL A 270 18.13 8.85 -9.93
N ASP A 271 17.76 9.89 -10.68
CA ASP A 271 16.38 10.38 -10.74
C ASP A 271 15.44 9.31 -11.33
N ALA A 272 14.28 9.15 -10.71
CA ALA A 272 13.20 8.40 -11.34
C ALA A 272 12.69 9.18 -12.56
N PRO A 273 12.22 8.50 -13.61
CA PRO A 273 11.59 9.16 -14.75
C PRO A 273 10.43 10.04 -14.30
N GLN A 274 10.03 11.02 -15.11
CA GLN A 274 8.76 11.68 -14.82
C GLN A 274 7.60 10.72 -15.14
N PRO A 275 6.55 10.67 -14.31
CA PRO A 275 5.35 9.92 -14.66
C PRO A 275 4.72 10.50 -15.92
N ASP A 276 4.35 9.63 -16.87
CA ASP A 276 3.50 10.04 -17.98
C ASP A 276 2.05 10.08 -17.51
N LEU A 277 1.47 11.27 -17.53
CA LEU A 277 0.09 11.53 -17.10
C LEU A 277 -0.79 12.02 -18.26
N THR A 278 -0.33 11.89 -19.50
CA THR A 278 -1.01 12.40 -20.71
C THR A 278 -2.44 11.86 -20.81
N ASN A 279 -2.64 10.60 -20.44
CA ASN A 279 -3.94 9.93 -20.44
C ASN A 279 -4.48 9.68 -19.01
N GLY A 280 -4.08 10.52 -18.04
CA GLY A 280 -4.34 10.29 -16.63
C GLY A 280 -3.30 9.34 -16.00
N ARG A 281 -3.60 8.81 -14.80
CA ARG A 281 -2.72 7.82 -14.16
C ARG A 281 -2.72 6.54 -14.99
N GLY A 282 -1.53 5.97 -15.21
CA GLY A 282 -1.37 4.63 -15.74
C GLY A 282 -1.74 3.57 -14.71
N PHE A 283 -1.32 2.33 -14.95
CA PHE A 283 -1.57 1.23 -14.03
C PHE A 283 -0.32 0.36 -13.81
N ARG A 284 -0.29 -0.35 -12.67
CA ARG A 284 0.64 -1.45 -12.41
C ARG A 284 -0.12 -2.63 -11.83
N TRP A 285 0.12 -3.81 -12.38
CA TRP A 285 -0.32 -5.04 -11.74
C TRP A 285 0.57 -5.33 -10.53
N ILE A 286 -0.07 -5.65 -9.40
CA ILE A 286 0.59 -6.10 -8.17
C ILE A 286 -0.07 -7.36 -7.63
N GLY A 287 0.64 -8.09 -6.76
CA GLY A 287 0.10 -9.29 -6.12
C GLY A 287 0.13 -10.57 -6.95
N GLY A 288 0.91 -10.62 -8.02
CA GLY A 288 1.02 -11.83 -8.84
C GLY A 288 1.92 -12.88 -8.19
N VAL A 289 1.33 -14.00 -7.76
CA VAL A 289 1.48 -15.29 -8.45
C VAL A 289 0.17 -16.09 -8.28
N GLY A 290 -0.53 -16.33 -9.40
CA GLY A 290 -1.60 -17.32 -9.54
C GLY A 290 -1.21 -18.29 -10.64
#